data_AF-A0A150VTS6-F1
#
_entry.id   AF-A0A150VTS6-F1
#
_cell.length_a   1.000
_cell.length_b   1.000
_cell.length_c   1.000
_cell.angle_alpha   90.00
_cell.angle_beta   90.00
_cell.angle_gamma   90.00
#
_symmetry.space_group_name_H-M   'P 1'
#
loop_
_entity.id
_entity.type
_entity.pdbx_description
1 polymer ?
#
loop_
_entity_poly.entity_id
_entity_poly.type
_entity_poly.pdbx_seq_one_letter_code
_entity_poly.pdbx_strand_id
1 'polypeptide(L)'
;MAQPTAVSQGWPDDPVPLAPETAPVPEYATGSLGDLLPTLVAGQGVPGFTPRIAELAPADRNCVFLIDGLGWEQIKDHPDEAPYLTSLLGSSRGGTGRPVTAGFPATTATSLASVGTGRYPGTHGLPGYTVRNPDTGELMNQLRWKPWTAPRAWQPYPTVFGLAHEAGVHTAQVSSPIFEQTPLTQVALSGGTFHGRLSGEERMDFAAEQLAAGDRSLVYTYYSELDGAGHRFGIDSDAWRGQLMFVDRLVQRLAEQLPPRSALYVTADHGMVDIPFDEQHRIDFDEDWELRAGVALLGGEGRARHVYAVPGAEADVLTCWREVVGEQFWVASRDEAIALGWFGDEIDERVYGRIGDVVAAAHDDVAITASVNEPHESAMTGMHGSMTPAEQLVPLLEVRS
;
A
#
# COMPACT_ATOMS: atom_id res chain seq x y z
N MET A 1 -26.66 -7.19 -57.01
CA MET A 1 -25.38 -6.48 -56.81
C MET A 1 -25.35 -6.02 -55.37
N ALA A 2 -24.57 -6.68 -54.53
CA ALA A 2 -24.42 -6.32 -53.13
C ALA A 2 -23.41 -5.17 -53.04
N GLN A 3 -23.78 -4.07 -52.38
CA GLN A 3 -22.83 -3.01 -52.02
C GLN A 3 -21.91 -3.53 -50.91
N PRO A 4 -20.59 -3.31 -50.97
CA PRO A 4 -19.71 -3.59 -49.85
C PRO A 4 -20.00 -2.60 -48.72
N THR A 5 -20.25 -3.13 -47.52
CA THR A 5 -20.23 -2.38 -46.27
C THR A 5 -18.83 -1.81 -46.07
N ALA A 6 -18.71 -0.49 -46.13
CA ALA A 6 -17.51 0.21 -45.73
C ALA A 6 -17.30 0.02 -44.23
N VAL A 7 -16.24 -0.68 -43.86
CA VAL A 7 -15.70 -0.68 -42.50
C VAL A 7 -15.19 0.75 -42.28
N SER A 8 -15.76 1.48 -41.33
CA SER A 8 -15.22 2.79 -40.93
C SER A 8 -13.84 2.55 -40.34
N GLN A 9 -12.79 2.92 -41.07
CA GLN A 9 -11.47 3.10 -40.48
C GLN A 9 -11.59 4.31 -39.55
N GLY A 10 -11.39 4.09 -38.25
CA GLY A 10 -11.27 5.15 -37.25
C GLY A 10 -10.18 6.14 -37.65
N TRP A 11 -10.25 7.36 -37.13
CA TRP A 11 -9.30 8.39 -37.52
C TRP A 11 -7.93 8.04 -36.92
N PRO A 12 -6.80 8.30 -37.61
CA PRO A 12 -5.48 7.81 -37.22
C PRO A 12 -4.96 8.33 -35.87
N ASP A 13 -5.64 9.30 -35.26
CA ASP A 13 -5.27 9.97 -34.02
C ASP A 13 -6.35 9.81 -32.92
N ASP A 14 -7.28 8.84 -33.05
CA ASP A 14 -8.23 8.58 -31.98
C ASP A 14 -7.47 8.00 -30.77
N PRO A 15 -7.56 8.64 -29.58
CA PRO A 15 -6.87 8.19 -28.39
C PRO A 15 -7.26 6.74 -28.07
N VAL A 16 -6.28 5.90 -27.71
CA VAL A 16 -6.52 4.48 -27.43
C VAL A 16 -6.46 4.27 -25.91
N PRO A 17 -7.62 4.05 -25.25
CA PRO A 17 -7.63 3.83 -23.81
C PRO A 17 -6.83 2.58 -23.42
N LEU A 18 -6.15 2.67 -22.29
CA LEU A 18 -5.49 1.55 -21.64
C LEU A 18 -6.54 0.49 -21.27
N ALA A 19 -6.28 -0.74 -21.68
CA ALA A 19 -7.12 -1.88 -21.33
C ALA A 19 -6.91 -2.22 -19.84
N PRO A 20 -7.95 -2.21 -18.99
CA PRO A 20 -7.80 -2.44 -17.54
C PRO A 20 -7.13 -3.76 -17.17
N GLU A 21 -7.24 -4.80 -17.99
CA GLU A 21 -6.59 -6.10 -17.81
C GLU A 21 -5.06 -6.06 -17.96
N THR A 22 -4.50 -4.96 -18.47
CA THR A 22 -3.06 -4.75 -18.57
C THR A 22 -2.45 -4.18 -17.29
N ALA A 23 -3.27 -3.75 -16.33
CA ALA A 23 -2.80 -3.30 -15.04
C ALA A 23 -2.07 -4.44 -14.31
N PRO A 24 -0.84 -4.23 -13.80
CA PRO A 24 -0.09 -5.27 -13.12
C PRO A 24 -0.65 -5.48 -11.70
N VAL A 25 -1.63 -6.38 -11.60
CA VAL A 25 -2.28 -6.74 -10.34
C VAL A 25 -1.23 -7.24 -9.33
N PRO A 26 -1.34 -6.86 -8.03
CA PRO A 26 -0.45 -7.37 -7.00
C PRO A 26 -0.33 -8.89 -6.98
N GLU A 27 0.84 -9.40 -6.57
CA GLU A 27 1.15 -10.84 -6.46
C GLU A 27 0.47 -11.51 -5.25
N TYR A 28 -0.85 -11.34 -5.11
CA TYR A 28 -1.62 -11.95 -4.03
C TYR A 28 -1.42 -13.47 -3.99
N ALA A 29 -1.34 -14.00 -2.76
CA ALA A 29 -1.15 -15.40 -2.39
C ALA A 29 0.23 -16.00 -2.70
N THR A 30 1.05 -15.31 -3.48
CA THR A 30 2.39 -15.78 -3.84
C THR A 30 3.50 -14.82 -3.41
N GLY A 31 3.16 -13.59 -3.03
CA GLY A 31 4.16 -12.55 -3.08
C GLY A 31 3.80 -11.11 -2.78
N SER A 32 2.68 -10.88 -2.11
CA SER A 32 2.26 -9.55 -1.68
C SER A 32 2.58 -9.30 -0.20
N LEU A 33 2.47 -8.05 0.24
CA LEU A 33 2.56 -7.70 1.66
C LEU A 33 1.57 -8.47 2.55
N GLY A 34 0.38 -8.81 2.02
CA GLY A 34 -0.61 -9.64 2.72
C GLY A 34 -0.17 -11.09 2.97
N ASP A 35 0.94 -11.53 2.36
CA ASP A 35 1.45 -12.89 2.45
C ASP A 35 2.62 -13.01 3.42
N LEU A 36 3.21 -11.89 3.86
CA LEU A 36 4.39 -11.85 4.71
C LEU A 36 4.13 -12.45 6.09
N LEU A 37 3.33 -11.80 6.94
CA LEU A 37 3.11 -12.27 8.31
C LEU A 37 2.52 -13.69 8.37
N PRO A 38 1.52 -14.06 7.55
CA PRO A 38 1.05 -15.45 7.44
C PRO A 38 2.19 -16.46 7.23
N THR A 39 3.15 -16.12 6.36
CA THR A 39 4.30 -16.99 6.09
C THR A 39 5.21 -17.13 7.30
N LEU A 40 5.53 -16.02 7.97
CA LEU A 40 6.40 -16.02 9.14
C LEU A 40 5.79 -16.81 10.30
N VAL A 41 4.52 -16.59 10.62
CA VAL A 41 3.87 -17.28 11.75
C VAL A 41 3.58 -18.75 11.45
N ALA A 42 3.38 -19.12 10.18
CA ALA A 42 3.35 -20.52 9.78
C ALA A 42 4.69 -21.20 10.06
N GLY A 43 5.82 -20.54 9.74
CA GLY A 43 7.16 -21.00 10.08
C GLY A 43 7.41 -21.11 11.59
N GLN A 44 6.72 -20.30 12.39
CA GLN A 44 6.72 -20.40 13.85
C GLN A 44 5.77 -21.48 14.37
N GLY A 45 4.94 -22.14 13.55
CA GLY A 45 3.99 -23.16 14.00
C GLY A 45 2.71 -22.60 14.64
N VAL A 46 2.30 -21.38 14.29
CA VAL A 46 0.97 -20.85 14.67
C VAL A 46 -0.11 -21.59 13.87
N PRO A 47 -1.15 -22.16 14.52
CA PRO A 47 -2.20 -22.90 13.82
C PRO A 47 -3.00 -22.03 12.84
N GLY A 48 -3.48 -22.64 11.74
CA GLY A 48 -4.35 -21.97 10.77
C GLY A 48 -3.63 -21.16 9.70
N PHE A 49 -2.29 -21.16 9.69
CA PHE A 49 -1.48 -20.49 8.67
C PHE A 49 -0.67 -21.49 7.84
N THR A 50 -0.50 -21.17 6.56
CA THR A 50 0.39 -21.87 5.64
C THR A 50 1.34 -20.86 4.99
N PRO A 51 2.60 -21.23 4.71
CA PRO A 51 3.52 -20.38 3.96
C PRO A 51 2.91 -20.02 2.59
N ARG A 52 2.89 -18.73 2.27
CA ARG A 52 2.43 -18.20 0.97
C ARG A 52 3.60 -17.68 0.14
N ILE A 53 4.62 -17.14 0.80
CA ILE A 53 5.89 -16.81 0.19
C ILE A 53 6.83 -18.02 0.36
N ALA A 54 6.86 -18.87 -0.66
CA ALA A 54 7.55 -20.16 -0.61
C ALA A 54 9.09 -20.04 -0.45
N GLU A 55 9.65 -18.90 -0.83
CA GLU A 55 11.09 -18.62 -0.78
C GLU A 55 11.61 -18.31 0.63
N LEU A 56 10.73 -17.96 1.58
CA LEU A 56 11.15 -17.60 2.94
C LEU A 56 11.43 -18.85 3.79
N ALA A 57 12.65 -18.91 4.31
CA ALA A 57 13.02 -19.93 5.28
C ALA A 57 12.48 -19.59 6.68
N PRO A 58 11.91 -20.57 7.42
CA PRO A 58 11.44 -20.35 8.78
C PRO A 58 12.54 -19.83 9.72
N ALA A 59 12.14 -18.97 10.66
CA ALA A 59 12.95 -18.53 11.79
C ALA A 59 12.10 -18.52 13.07
N ASP A 60 12.74 -18.79 14.21
CA ASP A 60 12.07 -18.80 15.51
C ASP A 60 11.63 -17.38 15.91
N ARG A 61 12.47 -16.39 15.59
CA ARG A 61 12.28 -14.99 15.93
C ARG A 61 12.26 -14.17 14.65
N ASN A 62 11.19 -13.43 14.42
CA ASN A 62 11.01 -12.63 13.23
C ASN A 62 10.81 -11.17 13.63
N CYS A 63 11.58 -10.27 13.03
CA CYS A 63 11.34 -8.83 13.11
C CYS A 63 10.97 -8.32 11.72
N VAL A 64 9.88 -7.56 11.62
CA VAL A 64 9.50 -6.85 10.40
C VAL A 64 9.72 -5.36 10.65
N PHE A 65 10.63 -4.76 9.88
CA PHE A 65 10.84 -3.33 9.84
C PHE A 65 10.24 -2.78 8.55
N LEU A 66 9.09 -2.12 8.69
CA LEU A 66 8.41 -1.45 7.58
C LEU A 66 8.83 0.03 7.54
N ILE A 67 9.34 0.46 6.39
CA ILE A 67 9.73 1.84 6.13
C ILE A 67 8.75 2.41 5.12
N ASP A 68 7.95 3.38 5.55
CA ASP A 68 6.90 3.99 4.73
C ASP A 68 7.52 4.66 3.50
N GLY A 69 6.95 4.40 2.32
CA GLY A 69 7.38 5.00 1.05
C GLY A 69 8.73 4.53 0.49
N LEU A 70 9.34 3.47 1.05
CA LEU A 70 10.62 2.90 0.55
C LEU A 70 10.39 1.84 -0.54
N GLY A 71 10.09 2.26 -1.76
CA GLY A 71 9.96 1.31 -2.87
C GLY A 71 11.30 0.73 -3.34
N TRP A 72 11.19 -0.34 -4.14
CA TRP A 72 12.32 -1.13 -4.64
C TRP A 72 13.23 -0.35 -5.58
N GLU A 73 12.63 0.43 -6.49
CA GLU A 73 13.37 1.24 -7.46
C GLU A 73 14.13 2.38 -6.75
N GLN A 74 13.54 2.98 -5.71
CA GLN A 74 14.19 4.03 -4.91
C GLN A 74 15.49 3.54 -4.26
N ILE A 75 15.57 2.29 -3.79
CA ILE A 75 16.82 1.72 -3.27
C ILE A 75 17.85 1.55 -4.39
N LYS A 76 17.43 1.02 -5.55
CA LYS A 76 18.32 0.75 -6.69
C LYS A 76 18.93 2.03 -7.27
N ASP A 77 18.18 3.13 -7.24
CA ASP A 77 18.59 4.41 -7.79
C ASP A 77 19.46 5.24 -6.82
N HIS A 78 19.56 4.83 -5.56
CA HIS A 78 20.27 5.56 -4.50
C HIS A 78 21.30 4.71 -3.73
N PRO A 79 22.24 4.03 -4.41
CA PRO A 79 23.17 3.12 -3.76
C PRO A 79 24.20 3.84 -2.85
N ASP A 80 24.47 5.12 -3.11
CA ASP A 80 25.43 5.91 -2.32
C ASP A 80 24.81 6.41 -1.00
N GLU A 81 23.51 6.73 -1.00
CA GLU A 81 22.74 7.11 0.19
C GLU A 81 22.35 5.90 1.05
N ALA A 82 22.08 4.76 0.41
CA ALA A 82 21.60 3.53 1.06
C ALA A 82 22.53 2.33 0.81
N PRO A 83 23.82 2.40 1.14
CA PRO A 83 24.78 1.34 0.81
C PRO A 83 24.47 0.02 1.54
N TYR A 84 23.97 0.07 2.78
CA TYR A 84 23.64 -1.15 3.52
C TYR A 84 22.41 -1.84 2.92
N LEU A 85 21.31 -1.11 2.69
CA LEU A 85 20.11 -1.63 2.01
C LEU A 85 20.45 -2.18 0.62
N THR A 86 21.25 -1.46 -0.15
CA THR A 86 21.70 -1.88 -1.48
C THR A 86 22.48 -3.19 -1.43
N SER A 87 23.35 -3.36 -0.42
CA SER A 87 24.10 -4.61 -0.23
C SER A 87 23.20 -5.83 0.03
N LEU A 88 21.98 -5.59 0.52
CA LEU A 88 21.00 -6.62 0.84
C LEU A 88 20.04 -6.93 -0.33
N LEU A 89 20.08 -6.22 -1.47
CA LEU A 89 19.13 -6.45 -2.57
C LEU A 89 19.07 -7.92 -3.00
N GLY A 90 20.22 -8.62 -3.05
CA GLY A 90 20.28 -10.05 -3.37
C GLY A 90 19.56 -10.96 -2.36
N SER A 91 19.39 -10.51 -1.11
CA SER A 91 18.64 -11.25 -0.08
C SER A 91 17.13 -11.14 -0.25
N SER A 92 16.64 -10.20 -1.07
CA SER A 92 15.21 -9.90 -1.15
C SER A 92 14.35 -11.11 -1.49
N ARG A 93 13.17 -11.18 -0.87
CA ARG A 93 12.12 -12.22 -1.01
C ARG A 93 12.48 -13.61 -0.49
N GLY A 94 13.72 -13.83 -0.06
CA GLY A 94 14.25 -15.15 0.29
C GLY A 94 15.45 -15.53 -0.56
N GLY A 95 16.34 -14.56 -0.82
CA GLY A 95 17.57 -14.76 -1.60
C GLY A 95 17.39 -14.80 -3.11
N THR A 96 16.22 -14.41 -3.64
CA THR A 96 15.97 -14.41 -5.09
C THR A 96 16.39 -13.13 -5.79
N GLY A 97 16.67 -12.06 -5.02
CA GLY A 97 16.95 -10.73 -5.56
C GLY A 97 15.73 -10.03 -6.17
N ARG A 98 14.52 -10.50 -5.86
CA ARG A 98 13.26 -9.94 -6.37
C ARG A 98 12.50 -9.18 -5.28
N PRO A 99 11.76 -8.12 -5.64
CA PRO A 99 10.85 -7.43 -4.71
C PRO A 99 9.60 -8.28 -4.41
N VAL A 100 8.74 -7.74 -3.56
CA VAL A 100 7.35 -8.16 -3.36
C VAL A 100 6.43 -7.03 -3.79
N THR A 101 5.13 -7.29 -3.89
CA THR A 101 4.17 -6.21 -4.22
C THR A 101 3.46 -5.68 -2.98
N ALA A 102 3.17 -4.37 -2.98
CA ALA A 102 2.16 -3.78 -2.13
C ALA A 102 0.76 -4.36 -2.45
N GLY A 103 -0.26 -3.95 -1.68
CA GLY A 103 -1.65 -4.15 -2.10
C GLY A 103 -2.09 -3.05 -3.07
N PHE A 104 -3.28 -3.19 -3.68
CA PHE A 104 -3.90 -2.09 -4.40
C PHE A 104 -5.11 -1.52 -3.64
N PRO A 105 -5.19 -0.19 -3.48
CA PRO A 105 -4.17 0.79 -3.86
C PRO A 105 -2.90 0.69 -3.01
N ALA A 106 -1.75 1.05 -3.60
CA ALA A 106 -0.44 1.09 -2.95
C ALA A 106 -0.37 2.26 -1.96
N THR A 107 -1.01 2.11 -0.80
CA THR A 107 -1.19 3.19 0.18
C THR A 107 -1.10 2.65 1.60
N THR A 108 -0.61 3.46 2.54
CA THR A 108 -0.31 3.06 3.92
C THR A 108 -1.46 2.30 4.59
N ALA A 109 -2.69 2.82 4.54
CA ALA A 109 -3.83 2.21 5.22
C ALA A 109 -4.16 0.81 4.67
N THR A 110 -4.08 0.64 3.35
CA THR A 110 -4.31 -0.62 2.66
C THR A 110 -3.21 -1.63 2.98
N SER A 111 -1.95 -1.22 2.82
CA SER A 111 -0.79 -2.08 2.98
C SER A 111 -0.57 -2.50 4.43
N LEU A 112 -0.71 -1.60 5.41
CA LEU A 112 -0.61 -1.96 6.82
C LEU A 112 -1.70 -2.95 7.24
N ALA A 113 -2.94 -2.75 6.76
CA ALA A 113 -4.01 -3.70 7.00
C ALA A 113 -3.73 -5.06 6.34
N SER A 114 -3.17 -5.07 5.13
CA SER A 114 -2.75 -6.31 4.46
C SER A 114 -1.68 -7.05 5.25
N VAL A 115 -0.57 -6.37 5.61
CA VAL A 115 0.51 -6.92 6.44
C VAL A 115 -0.05 -7.49 7.74
N GLY A 116 -0.78 -6.67 8.48
CA GLY A 116 -1.19 -6.96 9.83
C GLY A 116 -2.29 -8.01 9.96
N THR A 117 -3.16 -8.15 8.96
CA THR A 117 -4.27 -9.11 8.98
C THR A 117 -3.99 -10.35 8.13
N GLY A 118 -3.00 -10.30 7.24
CA GLY A 118 -2.70 -11.38 6.30
C GLY A 118 -3.76 -11.58 5.21
N ARG A 119 -4.54 -10.53 4.94
CA ARG A 119 -5.69 -10.51 4.02
C ARG A 119 -5.49 -9.43 2.96
N TYR A 120 -6.32 -9.46 1.91
CA TYR A 120 -6.26 -8.49 0.82
C TYR A 120 -7.33 -7.39 0.96
N PRO A 121 -7.23 -6.29 0.20
CA PRO A 121 -8.07 -5.10 0.38
C PRO A 121 -9.57 -5.35 0.34
N GLY A 122 -10.01 -6.25 -0.54
CA GLY A 122 -11.39 -6.70 -0.67
C GLY A 122 -11.93 -7.41 0.57
N THR A 123 -11.06 -8.04 1.35
CA THR A 123 -11.42 -8.76 2.57
C THR A 123 -11.21 -7.92 3.82
N HIS A 124 -10.03 -7.31 4.02
CA HIS A 124 -9.80 -6.49 5.22
C HIS A 124 -10.60 -5.17 5.17
N GLY A 125 -10.98 -4.69 3.99
CA GLY A 125 -11.93 -3.61 3.83
C GLY A 125 -11.35 -2.21 3.99
N LEU A 126 -10.04 -2.08 3.79
CA LEU A 126 -9.40 -0.77 3.65
C LEU A 126 -8.87 -0.61 2.21
N PRO A 127 -9.73 -0.38 1.20
CA PRO A 127 -9.29 -0.39 -0.19
C PRO A 127 -8.91 1.01 -0.70
N GLY A 128 -8.29 1.88 0.12
CA GLY A 128 -7.91 3.23 -0.31
C GLY A 128 -7.69 4.26 0.79
N TYR A 129 -7.08 5.39 0.44
CA TYR A 129 -6.88 6.49 1.37
C TYR A 129 -8.19 7.09 1.91
N THR A 130 -9.14 7.38 1.01
CA THR A 130 -10.52 7.75 1.35
C THR A 130 -11.51 6.86 0.61
N VAL A 131 -12.56 6.38 1.29
CA VAL A 131 -13.59 5.54 0.66
C VAL A 131 -14.97 5.89 1.19
N ARG A 132 -16.03 5.65 0.41
CA ARG A 132 -17.40 5.86 0.88
C ARG A 132 -17.71 4.86 1.99
N ASN A 133 -18.22 5.35 3.12
CA ASN A 133 -18.89 4.53 4.11
C ASN A 133 -20.31 4.22 3.60
N PRO A 134 -20.66 2.95 3.28
CA PRO A 134 -21.97 2.61 2.74
C PRO A 134 -23.13 2.94 3.69
N ASP A 135 -22.88 2.96 5.00
CA ASP A 135 -23.92 3.19 6.01
C ASP A 135 -24.28 4.68 6.13
N THR A 136 -23.32 5.59 5.90
CA THR A 136 -23.53 7.03 6.05
C THR A 136 -23.57 7.78 4.71
N GLY A 137 -23.03 7.19 3.65
CA GLY A 137 -22.81 7.83 2.36
C GLY A 137 -21.66 8.85 2.35
N GLU A 138 -20.94 9.04 3.45
CA GLU A 138 -19.82 10.00 3.54
C GLU A 138 -18.49 9.35 3.18
N LEU A 139 -17.52 10.16 2.73
CA LEU A 139 -16.13 9.69 2.57
C LEU A 139 -15.45 9.55 3.94
N MET A 140 -14.84 8.39 4.15
CA MET A 140 -14.02 8.05 5.30
C MET A 140 -12.55 7.97 4.91
N ASN A 141 -11.75 8.85 5.50
CA ASN A 141 -10.30 8.77 5.46
C ASN A 141 -9.82 7.66 6.39
N GLN A 142 -9.15 6.66 5.83
CA GLN A 142 -8.79 5.42 6.52
C GLN A 142 -7.43 5.52 7.25
N LEU A 143 -6.65 6.56 6.99
CA LEU A 143 -5.40 6.84 7.71
C LEU A 143 -5.66 7.71 8.94
N ARG A 144 -6.35 8.85 8.75
CA ARG A 144 -6.74 9.80 9.80
C ARG A 144 -7.96 9.34 10.61
N TRP A 145 -8.66 8.32 10.12
CA TRP A 145 -9.87 7.72 10.71
C TRP A 145 -11.00 8.71 10.93
N LYS A 146 -11.35 9.45 9.87
CA LYS A 146 -12.36 10.51 9.91
C LYS A 146 -13.31 10.43 8.70
N PRO A 147 -14.64 10.53 8.90
CA PRO A 147 -15.33 10.60 10.20
C PRO A 147 -15.12 9.33 11.03
N TRP A 148 -15.31 9.44 12.35
CA TRP A 148 -15.09 8.31 13.24
C TRP A 148 -16.07 7.19 12.90
N THR A 149 -15.53 5.99 12.69
CA THR A 149 -16.30 4.75 12.57
C THR A 149 -15.72 3.73 13.54
N ALA A 150 -16.58 2.91 14.15
CA ALA A 150 -16.15 1.88 15.10
C ALA A 150 -15.13 0.93 14.42
N PRO A 151 -13.86 0.85 14.89
CA PRO A 151 -12.81 0.20 14.11
C PRO A 151 -13.06 -1.29 13.85
N ARG A 152 -13.54 -2.04 14.86
CA ARG A 152 -13.89 -3.46 14.70
C ARG A 152 -15.09 -3.73 13.79
N ALA A 153 -15.99 -2.77 13.62
CA ALA A 153 -17.06 -2.89 12.64
C ALA A 153 -16.52 -2.63 11.22
N TRP A 154 -15.55 -1.72 11.11
CA TRP A 154 -14.91 -1.39 9.85
C TRP A 154 -13.96 -2.47 9.35
N GLN A 155 -13.24 -3.17 10.24
CA GLN A 155 -12.39 -4.31 9.94
C GLN A 155 -12.60 -5.31 11.10
N PRO A 156 -13.25 -6.47 10.87
CA PRO A 156 -13.65 -7.37 11.96
C PRO A 156 -12.67 -8.53 12.18
N TYR A 157 -11.73 -8.76 11.26
CA TYR A 157 -10.86 -9.93 11.32
C TYR A 157 -9.73 -9.73 12.34
N PRO A 158 -9.34 -10.79 13.06
CA PRO A 158 -8.19 -10.70 13.94
C PRO A 158 -6.92 -10.41 13.14
N THR A 159 -5.98 -9.74 13.78
CA THR A 159 -4.63 -9.52 13.28
C THR A 159 -3.80 -10.79 13.41
N VAL A 160 -2.77 -10.94 12.58
CA VAL A 160 -1.81 -12.03 12.68
C VAL A 160 -1.04 -11.95 14.01
N PHE A 161 -0.73 -10.75 14.50
CA PHE A 161 -0.13 -10.57 15.83
C PHE A 161 -1.01 -11.08 16.96
N GLY A 162 -2.32 -10.82 16.91
CA GLY A 162 -3.27 -11.31 17.90
C GLY A 162 -3.33 -12.85 17.91
N LEU A 163 -3.42 -13.46 16.73
CA LEU A 163 -3.45 -14.93 16.60
C LEU A 163 -2.12 -15.58 17.02
N ALA A 164 -0.98 -14.97 16.69
CA ALA A 164 0.34 -15.43 17.12
C ALA A 164 0.50 -15.33 18.65
N HIS A 165 0.02 -14.24 19.25
CA HIS A 165 0.01 -14.04 20.70
C HIS A 165 -0.79 -15.14 21.41
N GLU A 166 -2.01 -15.42 20.94
CA GLU A 166 -2.87 -16.48 21.47
C GLU A 166 -2.23 -17.87 21.33
N ALA A 167 -1.41 -18.09 20.30
CA ALA A 167 -0.65 -19.31 20.09
C ALA A 167 0.69 -19.38 20.85
N GLY A 168 0.96 -18.42 21.75
CA GLY A 168 2.13 -18.40 22.62
C GLY A 168 3.42 -17.85 21.97
N VAL A 169 3.32 -17.14 20.84
CA VAL A 169 4.44 -16.35 20.28
C VAL A 169 4.51 -15.02 21.02
N HIS A 170 5.72 -14.63 21.46
CA HIS A 170 5.93 -13.29 22.00
C HIS A 170 5.73 -12.25 20.89
N THR A 171 4.78 -11.35 21.05
CA THR A 171 4.44 -10.35 20.04
C THR A 171 4.63 -8.95 20.60
N ALA A 172 5.30 -8.10 19.82
CA ALA A 172 5.55 -6.73 20.22
C ALA A 172 5.55 -5.78 19.02
N GLN A 173 5.07 -4.57 19.24
CA GLN A 173 5.22 -3.45 18.33
C GLN A 173 6.13 -2.42 18.97
N VAL A 174 7.13 -1.94 18.25
CA VAL A 174 8.04 -0.88 18.69
C VAL A 174 7.99 0.24 17.67
N SER A 175 7.30 1.33 17.99
CA SER A 175 7.06 2.41 17.03
C SER A 175 6.90 3.76 17.72
N SER A 176 6.62 4.82 16.96
CA SER A 176 6.33 6.14 17.52
C SER A 176 5.11 6.06 18.46
N PRO A 177 5.14 6.70 19.65
CA PRO A 177 4.02 6.71 20.58
C PRO A 177 2.72 7.29 19.97
N ILE A 178 2.84 8.10 18.92
CA ILE A 178 1.69 8.72 18.25
C ILE A 178 0.75 7.67 17.62
N PHE A 179 1.27 6.48 17.30
CA PHE A 179 0.51 5.41 16.65
C PHE A 179 -0.18 4.45 17.64
N GLU A 180 0.17 4.49 18.93
CA GLU A 180 -0.26 3.50 19.93
C GLU A 180 -1.79 3.36 20.01
N GLN A 181 -2.49 4.48 19.93
CA GLN A 181 -3.94 4.55 20.13
C GLN A 181 -4.70 4.81 18.83
N THR A 182 -4.05 4.79 17.67
CA THR A 182 -4.74 5.06 16.40
C THR A 182 -5.65 3.90 16.03
N PRO A 183 -6.83 4.18 15.46
CA PRO A 183 -7.72 3.13 14.97
C PRO A 183 -7.10 2.19 13.94
N LEU A 184 -6.24 2.71 13.06
CA LEU A 184 -5.52 1.90 12.08
C LEU A 184 -4.63 0.86 12.77
N THR A 185 -3.84 1.26 13.77
CA THR A 185 -3.04 0.32 14.59
C THR A 185 -3.94 -0.71 15.27
N GLN A 186 -5.11 -0.31 15.78
CA GLN A 186 -6.03 -1.23 16.45
C GLN A 186 -6.55 -2.34 15.52
N VAL A 187 -6.86 -2.03 14.26
CA VAL A 187 -7.42 -3.02 13.32
C VAL A 187 -6.36 -3.79 12.54
N ALA A 188 -5.21 -3.18 12.28
CA ALA A 188 -4.17 -3.79 11.47
C ALA A 188 -3.12 -4.50 12.32
N LEU A 189 -2.64 -3.88 13.39
CA LEU A 189 -1.39 -4.30 14.05
C LEU A 189 -1.57 -4.72 15.52
N SER A 190 -2.79 -4.64 16.07
CA SER A 190 -3.06 -5.01 17.47
C SER A 190 -2.68 -6.46 17.78
N GLY A 191 -2.41 -6.75 19.05
CA GLY A 191 -1.88 -8.05 19.48
C GLY A 191 -0.50 -7.88 20.11
N GLY A 192 -0.27 -8.59 21.21
CA GLY A 192 0.93 -8.39 22.01
C GLY A 192 0.99 -7.02 22.69
N THR A 193 2.20 -6.52 22.89
CA THR A 193 2.46 -5.25 23.61
C THR A 193 2.95 -4.17 22.65
N PHE A 194 2.43 -2.94 22.79
CA PHE A 194 2.94 -1.76 22.09
C PHE A 194 3.97 -1.02 22.95
N HIS A 195 5.09 -0.63 22.36
CA HIS A 195 6.16 0.10 23.00
C HIS A 195 6.48 1.37 22.22
N GLY A 196 5.96 2.50 22.71
CA GLY A 196 6.23 3.82 22.16
C GLY A 196 7.67 4.27 22.40
N ARG A 197 8.41 4.58 21.33
CA ARG A 197 9.79 5.09 21.36
C ARG A 197 9.95 6.25 20.38
N LEU A 198 10.55 7.34 20.84
CA LEU A 198 10.57 8.59 20.08
C LEU A 198 11.62 8.54 18.96
N SER A 199 12.88 8.24 19.27
CA SER A 199 13.94 8.19 18.26
C SER A 199 13.98 6.87 17.52
N GLY A 200 14.47 6.89 16.28
CA GLY A 200 14.65 5.69 15.48
C GLY A 200 15.62 4.70 16.12
N GLU A 201 16.72 5.20 16.69
CA GLU A 201 17.74 4.37 17.34
C GLU A 201 17.20 3.63 18.55
N GLU A 202 16.42 4.31 19.39
CA GLU A 202 15.77 3.69 20.56
C GLU A 202 14.74 2.65 20.13
N ARG A 203 14.02 2.89 19.02
CA ARG A 203 13.13 1.88 18.42
C ARG A 203 13.92 0.63 18.02
N MET A 204 15.07 0.77 17.36
CA MET A 204 15.87 -0.37 16.90
C MET A 204 16.42 -1.19 18.08
N ASP A 205 17.01 -0.52 19.07
CA ASP A 205 17.57 -1.19 20.26
C ASP A 205 16.47 -1.95 21.01
N PHE A 206 15.33 -1.30 21.22
CA PHE A 206 14.22 -1.92 21.94
C PHE A 206 13.54 -3.03 21.12
N ALA A 207 13.51 -2.93 19.79
CA ALA A 207 13.04 -4.01 18.92
C ALA A 207 13.92 -5.27 19.04
N ALA A 208 15.25 -5.10 19.09
CA ALA A 208 16.19 -6.21 19.33
C ALA A 208 15.98 -6.85 20.72
N GLU A 209 15.77 -6.05 21.75
CA GLU A 209 15.44 -6.53 23.10
C GLU A 209 14.14 -7.34 23.10
N GLN A 210 13.08 -6.83 22.46
CA GLN A 210 11.80 -7.55 22.35
C GLN A 210 11.93 -8.84 21.54
N LEU A 211 12.79 -8.85 20.52
CA LEU A 211 13.03 -10.05 19.72
C LEU A 211 13.66 -11.16 20.57
N ALA A 212 14.56 -10.80 21.49
CA ALA A 212 15.21 -11.71 22.43
C ALA A 212 14.33 -12.16 23.61
N ALA A 213 13.20 -11.48 23.87
CA ALA A 213 12.36 -11.72 25.04
C ALA A 213 11.62 -13.07 25.03
N GLY A 214 11.47 -13.69 23.86
CA GLY A 214 10.83 -14.99 23.69
C GLY A 214 11.71 -16.02 22.97
N ASP A 215 11.38 -17.30 23.14
CA ASP A 215 11.93 -18.37 22.31
C ASP A 215 11.37 -18.34 20.89
N ARG A 216 10.11 -17.92 20.75
CA ARG A 216 9.45 -17.56 19.49
C ARG A 216 8.95 -16.13 19.62
N SER A 217 9.35 -15.26 18.70
CA SER A 217 9.03 -13.83 18.76
C SER A 217 8.59 -13.28 17.40
N LEU A 218 7.60 -12.41 17.37
CA LEU A 218 7.20 -11.63 16.21
C LEU A 218 7.16 -10.16 16.60
N VAL A 219 8.13 -9.39 16.11
CA VAL A 219 8.29 -7.96 16.42
C VAL A 219 8.05 -7.12 15.18
N TYR A 220 7.31 -6.04 15.32
CA TYR A 220 7.07 -5.07 14.25
C TYR A 220 7.60 -3.69 14.63
N THR A 221 8.32 -3.04 13.71
CA THR A 221 8.77 -1.66 13.84
C THR A 221 8.49 -0.89 12.56
N TYR A 222 8.27 0.42 12.70
CA TYR A 222 7.81 1.28 11.63
C TYR A 222 8.48 2.66 11.65
N TYR A 223 8.81 3.16 10.47
CA TYR A 223 9.40 4.48 10.23
C TYR A 223 8.66 5.21 9.11
N SER A 224 8.12 6.38 9.40
CA SER A 224 7.19 7.14 8.54
C SER A 224 7.84 8.34 7.85
N GLU A 225 9.00 8.77 8.34
CA GLU A 225 9.54 10.09 8.04
C GLU A 225 10.14 10.17 6.62
N LEU A 226 10.45 9.03 6.00
CA LEU A 226 10.91 8.95 4.61
C LEU A 226 9.78 9.32 3.63
N ASP A 227 8.61 8.67 3.78
CA ASP A 227 7.39 8.99 3.02
C ASP A 227 7.01 10.48 3.15
N GLY A 228 6.97 10.99 4.39
CA GLY A 228 6.66 12.39 4.64
C GLY A 228 7.64 13.37 3.96
N ALA A 229 8.91 13.01 3.79
CA ALA A 229 9.87 13.79 3.02
C ALA A 229 9.57 13.70 1.51
N GLY A 230 9.21 12.52 1.00
CA GLY A 230 8.82 12.30 -0.40
C GLY A 230 7.60 13.10 -0.80
N HIS A 231 6.52 13.04 -0.02
CA HIS A 231 5.32 13.85 -0.27
C HIS A 231 5.62 15.35 -0.29
N ARG A 232 6.49 15.83 0.60
CA ARG A 232 6.71 17.27 0.77
C ARG A 232 7.73 17.87 -0.20
N PHE A 233 8.76 17.12 -0.53
CA PHE A 233 9.92 17.64 -1.26
C PHE A 233 10.23 16.88 -2.54
N GLY A 234 9.55 15.75 -2.76
CA GLY A 234 9.83 14.82 -3.84
C GLY A 234 10.84 13.75 -3.42
N ILE A 235 10.76 12.60 -4.10
CA ILE A 235 11.85 11.62 -4.08
C ILE A 235 13.12 12.28 -4.63
N ASP A 236 14.30 11.75 -4.32
CA ASP A 236 15.59 12.31 -4.78
C ASP A 236 15.96 13.71 -4.18
N SER A 237 15.04 14.43 -3.56
CA SER A 237 15.37 15.69 -2.88
C SER A 237 16.40 15.52 -1.75
N ASP A 238 17.21 16.55 -1.45
CA ASP A 238 18.19 16.52 -0.35
C ASP A 238 17.56 16.09 0.99
N ALA A 239 16.32 16.52 1.24
CA ALA A 239 15.56 16.16 2.43
C ALA A 239 15.22 14.66 2.46
N TRP A 240 14.78 14.11 1.33
CA TRP A 240 14.46 12.69 1.19
C TRP A 240 15.72 11.82 1.23
N ARG A 241 16.79 12.19 0.50
CA ARG A 241 18.09 11.51 0.54
C ARG A 241 18.66 11.47 1.97
N GLY A 242 18.51 12.55 2.73
CA GLY A 242 18.90 12.60 4.15
C GLY A 242 18.13 11.61 5.03
N GLN A 243 16.82 11.43 4.79
CA GLN A 243 16.01 10.40 5.48
C GLN A 243 16.44 9.00 5.05
N LEU A 244 16.71 8.76 3.78
CA LEU A 244 17.16 7.47 3.27
C LEU A 244 18.49 7.04 3.92
N MET A 245 19.47 7.95 4.01
CA MET A 245 20.74 7.69 4.71
C MET A 245 20.55 7.36 6.20
N PHE A 246 19.52 7.95 6.82
CA PHE A 246 19.21 7.66 8.22
C PHE A 246 18.56 6.29 8.38
N VAL A 247 17.59 5.96 7.51
CA VAL A 247 16.95 4.64 7.43
C VAL A 247 17.99 3.53 7.23
N ASP A 248 18.92 3.72 6.29
CA ASP A 248 20.01 2.76 6.01
C ASP A 248 20.79 2.40 7.29
N ARG A 249 21.15 3.42 8.08
CA ARG A 249 21.83 3.22 9.38
C ARG A 249 20.94 2.60 10.45
N LEU A 250 19.65 2.89 10.49
CA LEU A 250 18.72 2.25 11.43
C LEU A 250 18.61 0.75 11.14
N VAL A 251 18.47 0.40 9.87
CA VAL A 251 18.41 -1.00 9.43
C VAL A 251 19.70 -1.73 9.78
N GLN A 252 20.87 -1.13 9.51
CA GLN A 252 22.15 -1.68 9.92
C GLN A 252 22.25 -1.86 11.44
N ARG A 253 21.83 -0.86 12.21
CA ARG A 253 21.85 -0.89 13.68
C ARG A 253 21.02 -2.06 14.24
N LEU A 254 19.83 -2.32 13.68
CA LEU A 254 18.99 -3.43 14.12
C LEU A 254 19.59 -4.78 13.70
N ALA A 255 20.09 -4.87 12.47
CA ALA A 255 20.71 -6.08 11.94
C ALA A 255 21.93 -6.56 12.77
N GLU A 256 22.76 -5.63 13.26
CA GLU A 256 23.92 -5.92 14.10
C GLU A 256 23.56 -6.42 15.51
N GLN A 257 22.30 -6.31 15.92
CA GLN A 257 21.81 -6.65 17.26
C GLN A 257 20.92 -7.90 17.29
N LEU A 258 20.77 -8.60 16.16
CA LEU A 258 19.87 -9.75 16.07
C LEU A 258 20.32 -10.90 17.01
N PRO A 259 19.45 -11.38 17.92
CA PRO A 259 19.75 -12.56 18.71
C PRO A 259 19.81 -13.80 17.80
N PRO A 260 20.46 -14.90 18.23
CA PRO A 260 20.53 -16.12 17.42
C PRO A 260 19.14 -16.67 17.06
N ARG A 261 19.05 -17.35 15.91
CA ARG A 261 17.83 -17.93 15.34
C ARG A 261 16.79 -16.88 14.93
N SER A 262 17.26 -15.71 14.53
CA SER A 262 16.39 -14.60 14.14
C SER A 262 16.50 -14.26 12.67
N ALA A 263 15.41 -13.74 12.11
CA ALA A 263 15.36 -13.08 10.82
C ALA A 263 14.80 -11.65 10.98
N LEU A 264 15.48 -10.69 10.38
CA LEU A 264 14.99 -9.33 10.14
C LEU A 264 14.53 -9.25 8.69
N TYR A 265 13.29 -8.80 8.49
CA TYR A 265 12.71 -8.48 7.20
C TYR A 265 12.52 -6.98 7.08
N VAL A 266 13.14 -6.37 6.07
CA VAL A 266 13.01 -4.94 5.77
C VAL A 266 12.14 -4.78 4.53
N THR A 267 11.03 -4.06 4.67
CA THR A 267 10.02 -3.87 3.62
C THR A 267 9.45 -2.46 3.66
N ALA A 268 8.51 -2.16 2.76
CA ALA A 268 7.71 -0.95 2.74
C ALA A 268 6.23 -1.28 2.50
N ASP A 269 5.36 -0.31 2.70
CA ASP A 269 3.95 -0.35 2.34
C ASP A 269 3.70 0.02 0.87
N HIS A 270 4.51 0.90 0.32
CA HIS A 270 4.53 1.30 -1.09
C HIS A 270 5.85 1.99 -1.47
N GLY A 271 6.04 2.23 -2.76
CA GLY A 271 6.98 3.23 -3.27
C GLY A 271 6.32 4.60 -3.48
N MET A 272 6.91 5.42 -4.34
CA MET A 272 6.52 6.81 -4.57
C MET A 272 6.97 7.29 -5.94
N VAL A 273 6.19 8.14 -6.59
CA VAL A 273 6.54 8.86 -7.83
C VAL A 273 6.35 10.36 -7.66
N ASP A 274 7.21 11.17 -8.28
CA ASP A 274 7.04 12.63 -8.28
C ASP A 274 6.15 13.06 -9.45
N ILE A 275 5.14 13.87 -9.17
CA ILE A 275 4.21 14.37 -10.18
C ILE A 275 4.52 15.84 -10.48
N PRO A 276 4.87 16.22 -11.72
CA PRO A 276 5.10 17.62 -12.09
C PRO A 276 3.91 18.53 -11.79
N PHE A 277 4.17 19.81 -11.49
CA PHE A 277 3.14 20.81 -11.20
C PHE A 277 2.72 21.56 -12.48
N ASP A 278 2.10 20.84 -13.41
CA ASP A 278 1.52 21.39 -14.63
C ASP A 278 0.22 20.66 -15.02
N GLU A 279 -0.52 21.24 -15.96
CA GLU A 279 -1.84 20.75 -16.40
C GLU A 279 -1.78 19.43 -17.16
N GLN A 280 -0.61 18.98 -17.64
CA GLN A 280 -0.47 17.70 -18.33
C GLN A 280 -0.34 16.53 -17.36
N HIS A 281 0.26 16.79 -16.19
CA HIS A 281 0.49 15.78 -15.16
C HIS A 281 -0.53 15.86 -14.02
N ARG A 282 -1.22 16.99 -13.84
CA ARG A 282 -2.21 17.18 -12.79
C ARG A 282 -3.54 17.62 -13.39
N ILE A 283 -4.45 16.65 -13.47
CA ILE A 283 -5.81 16.87 -13.94
C ILE A 283 -6.66 17.24 -12.73
N ASP A 284 -7.06 18.51 -12.63
CA ASP A 284 -7.85 18.97 -11.50
C ASP A 284 -9.34 18.65 -11.68
N PHE A 285 -9.80 17.65 -10.93
CA PHE A 285 -11.20 17.25 -10.90
C PHE A 285 -12.12 18.42 -10.54
N ASP A 286 -11.71 19.35 -9.69
CA ASP A 286 -12.58 20.47 -9.28
C ASP A 286 -12.83 21.46 -10.42
N GLU A 287 -11.92 21.54 -11.40
CA GLU A 287 -12.00 22.44 -12.55
C GLU A 287 -12.50 21.76 -13.83
N ASP A 288 -12.40 20.43 -13.90
CA ASP A 288 -12.85 19.63 -15.05
C ASP A 288 -14.35 19.32 -14.99
N TRP A 289 -15.13 19.92 -15.89
CA TRP A 289 -16.59 19.73 -15.90
C TRP A 289 -17.02 18.34 -16.42
N GLU A 290 -16.21 17.70 -17.27
CA GLU A 290 -16.51 16.39 -17.86
C GLU A 290 -16.37 15.32 -16.79
N LEU A 291 -15.22 15.29 -16.09
CA LEU A 291 -14.97 14.33 -15.02
C LEU A 291 -15.96 14.45 -13.86
N ARG A 292 -16.48 15.65 -13.60
CA ARG A 292 -17.48 15.92 -12.56
C ARG A 292 -18.90 15.51 -12.94
N ALA A 293 -19.20 15.37 -14.23
CA ALA A 293 -20.56 15.12 -14.69
C ALA A 293 -21.08 13.78 -14.14
N GLY A 294 -22.15 13.81 -13.36
CA GLY A 294 -22.74 12.61 -12.76
C GLY A 294 -21.99 12.02 -11.57
N VAL A 295 -20.90 12.65 -11.09
CA VAL A 295 -20.15 12.20 -9.92
C VAL A 295 -20.75 12.79 -8.64
N ALA A 296 -21.05 11.93 -7.67
CA ALA A 296 -21.55 12.29 -6.35
C ALA A 296 -20.42 12.53 -5.34
N LEU A 297 -19.39 11.68 -5.35
CA LEU A 297 -18.21 11.79 -4.48
C LEU A 297 -16.96 11.37 -5.24
N LEU A 298 -15.86 12.06 -4.99
CA LEU A 298 -14.52 11.65 -5.39
C LEU A 298 -13.77 11.18 -4.14
N GLY A 299 -13.44 9.89 -4.07
CA GLY A 299 -12.59 9.31 -3.04
C GLY A 299 -11.30 8.75 -3.63
N GLY A 300 -10.62 7.95 -2.82
CA GLY A 300 -9.30 7.39 -3.11
C GLY A 300 -8.19 8.40 -2.78
N GLU A 301 -7.17 8.38 -3.62
CA GLU A 301 -6.00 9.26 -3.61
C GLU A 301 -5.64 9.68 -5.05
N GLY A 302 -4.75 10.65 -5.22
CA GLY A 302 -4.50 11.27 -6.54
C GLY A 302 -4.13 10.29 -7.65
N ARG A 303 -3.45 9.20 -7.28
CA ARG A 303 -2.99 8.13 -8.18
C ARG A 303 -3.98 6.97 -8.34
N ALA A 304 -4.95 6.85 -7.45
CA ALA A 304 -5.94 5.78 -7.44
C ALA A 304 -7.29 6.30 -6.93
N ARG A 305 -8.13 6.77 -7.85
CA ARG A 305 -9.42 7.39 -7.53
C ARG A 305 -10.53 6.35 -7.42
N HIS A 306 -11.34 6.52 -6.39
CA HIS A 306 -12.64 5.84 -6.23
C HIS A 306 -13.73 6.86 -6.56
N VAL A 307 -14.34 6.73 -7.73
CA VAL A 307 -15.38 7.65 -8.19
C VAL A 307 -16.74 7.04 -7.88
N TYR A 308 -17.58 7.79 -7.17
CA TYR A 308 -18.92 7.35 -6.79
C TYR A 308 -19.93 8.15 -7.59
N ALA A 309 -20.73 7.47 -8.40
CA ALA A 309 -21.70 8.14 -9.27
C ALA A 309 -22.96 8.53 -8.50
N VAL A 310 -23.67 9.53 -9.01
CA VAL A 310 -25.09 9.73 -8.69
C VAL A 310 -25.85 8.48 -9.14
N PRO A 311 -26.80 7.95 -8.34
CA PRO A 311 -27.51 6.72 -8.68
C PRO A 311 -28.11 6.75 -10.09
N GLY A 312 -27.76 5.77 -10.92
CA GLY A 312 -28.20 5.65 -12.31
C GLY A 312 -27.29 6.30 -13.35
N ALA A 313 -26.23 6.99 -12.93
CA ALA A 313 -25.23 7.61 -13.82
C ALA A 313 -23.93 6.78 -13.95
N GLU A 314 -23.85 5.57 -13.36
CA GLU A 314 -22.62 4.78 -13.25
C GLU A 314 -22.00 4.48 -14.61
N ALA A 315 -22.80 4.11 -15.59
CA ALA A 315 -22.33 3.78 -16.95
C ALA A 315 -21.87 5.03 -17.72
N ASP A 316 -22.55 6.16 -17.53
CA ASP A 316 -22.19 7.43 -18.18
C ASP A 316 -20.87 7.97 -17.59
N VAL A 317 -20.72 7.92 -16.26
CA VAL A 317 -19.48 8.30 -15.57
C VAL A 317 -18.33 7.40 -16.03
N LEU A 318 -18.52 6.08 -16.08
CA LEU A 318 -17.48 5.16 -16.58
C LEU A 318 -17.05 5.49 -18.00
N THR A 319 -18.01 5.76 -18.88
CA THR A 319 -17.74 6.10 -20.28
C THR A 319 -16.94 7.40 -20.37
N CYS A 320 -17.40 8.44 -19.68
CA CYS A 320 -16.72 9.73 -19.64
C CYS A 320 -15.29 9.62 -19.09
N TRP A 321 -15.09 8.92 -17.96
CA TRP A 321 -13.76 8.73 -17.39
C TRP A 321 -12.82 7.94 -18.31
N ARG A 322 -13.33 6.93 -19.03
CA ARG A 322 -12.54 6.21 -20.04
C ARG A 322 -12.17 7.08 -21.23
N GLU A 323 -13.05 7.97 -21.65
CA GLU A 323 -12.81 8.88 -22.77
C GLU A 323 -11.82 10.00 -22.39
N VAL A 324 -11.95 10.58 -21.19
CA VAL A 324 -11.16 11.75 -20.77
C VAL A 324 -9.76 11.36 -20.31
N VAL A 325 -9.63 10.28 -19.51
CA VAL A 325 -8.34 9.93 -18.88
C VAL A 325 -7.84 8.53 -19.24
N GLY A 326 -8.56 7.80 -20.08
CA GLY A 326 -8.26 6.39 -20.35
C GLY A 326 -6.91 6.13 -21.01
N GLU A 327 -6.27 7.11 -21.66
CA GLU A 327 -4.92 6.93 -22.21
C GLU A 327 -3.83 6.84 -21.14
N GLN A 328 -4.07 7.45 -19.98
CA GLN A 328 -3.06 7.60 -18.92
C GLN A 328 -3.49 6.90 -17.62
N PHE A 329 -4.70 6.36 -17.57
CA PHE A 329 -5.26 5.64 -16.42
C PHE A 329 -5.88 4.32 -16.85
N TRP A 330 -5.64 3.28 -16.06
CA TRP A 330 -6.49 2.10 -16.09
C TRP A 330 -7.83 2.44 -15.43
N VAL A 331 -8.90 2.53 -16.24
CA VAL A 331 -10.24 2.89 -15.79
C VAL A 331 -11.19 1.69 -15.90
N ALA A 332 -11.63 1.20 -14.75
CA ALA A 332 -12.53 0.06 -14.63
C ALA A 332 -13.78 0.43 -13.83
N SER A 333 -14.92 -0.19 -14.16
CA SER A 333 -16.04 -0.24 -13.24
C SER A 333 -15.66 -1.02 -11.97
N ARG A 334 -16.43 -0.85 -10.89
CA ARG A 334 -16.31 -1.65 -9.66
C ARG A 334 -16.19 -3.14 -9.98
N ASP A 335 -17.13 -3.67 -10.74
CA ASP A 335 -17.24 -5.11 -10.99
C ASP A 335 -16.11 -5.62 -11.88
N GLU A 336 -15.66 -4.83 -12.86
CA GLU A 336 -14.47 -5.16 -13.66
C GLU A 336 -13.20 -5.17 -12.79
N ALA A 337 -12.97 -4.16 -11.96
CA ALA A 337 -11.80 -4.09 -11.08
C ALA A 337 -11.76 -5.29 -10.10
N ILE A 338 -12.93 -5.67 -9.55
CA ILE A 338 -13.08 -6.86 -8.71
C ILE A 338 -12.79 -8.13 -9.51
N ALA A 339 -13.37 -8.29 -10.70
CA ALA A 339 -13.19 -9.47 -11.54
C ALA A 339 -11.74 -9.63 -12.02
N LEU A 340 -11.02 -8.52 -12.22
CA LEU A 340 -9.60 -8.48 -12.53
C LEU A 340 -8.70 -8.75 -11.32
N GLY A 341 -9.27 -8.87 -10.11
CA GLY A 341 -8.53 -9.19 -8.90
C GLY A 341 -7.75 -8.03 -8.30
N TRP A 342 -8.08 -6.77 -8.66
CA TRP A 342 -7.36 -5.59 -8.16
C TRP A 342 -7.37 -5.51 -6.64
N PHE A 343 -8.43 -5.98 -5.98
CA PHE A 343 -8.56 -5.94 -4.52
C PHE A 343 -8.34 -7.30 -3.84
N GLY A 344 -7.78 -8.27 -4.55
CA GLY A 344 -7.66 -9.67 -4.10
C GLY A 344 -8.74 -10.57 -4.69
N ASP A 345 -8.72 -11.83 -4.27
CA ASP A 345 -9.58 -12.91 -4.77
C ASP A 345 -10.98 -12.95 -4.13
N GLU A 346 -11.14 -12.34 -2.95
CA GLU A 346 -12.40 -12.29 -2.21
C GLU A 346 -12.80 -10.87 -1.82
N ILE A 347 -14.06 -10.51 -2.09
CA ILE A 347 -14.67 -9.25 -1.64
C ILE A 347 -15.71 -9.55 -0.58
N ASP A 348 -15.46 -9.07 0.64
CA ASP A 348 -16.48 -9.06 1.69
C ASP A 348 -17.67 -8.19 1.27
N GLU A 349 -18.89 -8.63 1.54
CA GLU A 349 -20.12 -7.87 1.24
C GLU A 349 -20.08 -6.43 1.78
N ARG A 350 -19.54 -6.25 3.00
CA ARG A 350 -19.36 -4.94 3.66
C ARG A 350 -18.39 -4.00 2.95
N VAL A 351 -17.53 -4.54 2.08
CA VAL A 351 -16.45 -3.82 1.38
C VAL A 351 -16.87 -3.42 -0.03
N TYR A 352 -17.78 -4.16 -0.66
CA TYR A 352 -18.25 -3.89 -2.02
C TYR A 352 -18.64 -2.41 -2.22
N GLY A 353 -19.46 -1.86 -1.32
CA GLY A 353 -19.91 -0.45 -1.39
C GLY A 353 -18.84 0.61 -1.09
N ARG A 354 -17.67 0.20 -0.56
CA ARG A 354 -16.49 1.05 -0.31
C ARG A 354 -15.60 1.18 -1.54
N ILE A 355 -15.72 0.28 -2.51
CA ILE A 355 -15.02 0.40 -3.79
C ILE A 355 -15.82 1.38 -4.66
N GLY A 356 -15.14 2.27 -5.38
CA GLY A 356 -15.78 3.24 -6.29
C GLY A 356 -16.68 2.54 -7.31
N ASP A 357 -17.72 3.22 -7.79
CA ASP A 357 -18.49 2.73 -8.95
C ASP A 357 -17.60 2.69 -10.20
N VAL A 358 -16.65 3.62 -10.28
CA VAL A 358 -15.50 3.60 -11.19
C VAL A 358 -14.21 3.71 -10.36
N VAL A 359 -13.20 2.94 -10.75
CA VAL A 359 -11.85 3.00 -10.18
C VAL A 359 -10.89 3.40 -11.30
N ALA A 360 -10.12 4.47 -11.06
CA ALA A 360 -9.13 4.97 -12.01
C ALA A 360 -7.75 4.94 -11.36
N ALA A 361 -6.86 4.10 -11.88
CA ALA A 361 -5.49 3.94 -11.40
C ALA A 361 -4.52 4.51 -12.44
N ALA A 362 -3.66 5.45 -12.05
CA ALA A 362 -2.75 6.14 -12.95
C ALA A 362 -1.65 5.22 -13.50
N HIS A 363 -1.44 5.22 -14.81
CA HIS A 363 -0.37 4.47 -15.47
C HIS A 363 0.89 5.32 -15.65
N ASP A 364 0.74 6.53 -16.20
CA ASP A 364 1.83 7.48 -16.45
C ASP A 364 2.14 8.32 -15.20
N ASP A 365 3.03 9.31 -15.27
CA ASP A 365 3.36 10.26 -14.18
C ASP A 365 2.26 11.33 -13.97
N VAL A 366 1.00 10.91 -13.91
CA VAL A 366 -0.19 11.76 -13.80
C VAL A 366 -0.94 11.60 -12.49
N ALA A 367 -1.70 12.59 -12.06
CA ALA A 367 -2.61 12.48 -10.93
C ALA A 367 -3.91 13.22 -11.18
N ILE A 368 -5.02 12.67 -10.68
CA ILE A 368 -6.26 13.42 -10.54
C ILE A 368 -6.18 14.18 -9.23
N THR A 369 -6.08 15.50 -9.26
CA THR A 369 -6.11 16.37 -8.07
C THR A 369 -7.52 16.92 -7.84
N ALA A 370 -7.74 17.52 -6.68
CA ALA A 370 -8.98 18.26 -6.37
C ALA A 370 -8.59 19.49 -5.55
N SER A 371 -8.19 20.58 -6.21
CA SER A 371 -7.50 21.68 -5.52
C SER A 371 -8.37 22.45 -4.52
N VAL A 372 -9.70 22.38 -4.65
CA VAL A 372 -10.65 23.03 -3.75
C VAL A 372 -11.01 22.10 -2.59
N ASN A 373 -11.32 20.84 -2.89
CA ASN A 373 -11.81 19.88 -1.89
C ASN A 373 -10.68 19.14 -1.14
N GLU A 374 -9.52 18.99 -1.77
CA GLU A 374 -8.34 18.30 -1.25
C GLU A 374 -7.05 19.16 -1.42
N PRO A 375 -7.02 20.40 -0.90
CA PRO A 375 -5.93 21.34 -1.18
C PRO A 375 -4.56 20.89 -0.66
N HIS A 376 -4.52 20.09 0.42
CA HIS A 376 -3.26 19.63 0.99
C HIS A 376 -2.67 18.47 0.19
N GLU A 377 -3.51 17.51 -0.18
CA GLU A 377 -3.16 16.35 -1.00
C GLU A 377 -2.76 16.80 -2.42
N SER A 378 -3.47 17.77 -2.98
CA SER A 378 -3.17 18.35 -4.30
C SER A 378 -1.83 19.11 -4.34
N ALA A 379 -1.31 19.53 -3.19
CA ALA A 379 -0.03 20.23 -3.07
C ALA A 379 1.19 19.31 -2.87
N MET A 380 0.99 17.99 -2.77
CA MET A 380 2.09 17.03 -2.60
C MET A 380 2.92 16.90 -3.89
N THR A 381 4.23 16.81 -3.74
CA THR A 381 5.18 16.55 -4.85
C THR A 381 5.20 15.07 -5.19
N GLY A 382 5.62 14.24 -4.23
CA GLY A 382 5.55 12.79 -4.33
C GLY A 382 4.12 12.31 -4.10
N MET A 383 3.66 11.36 -4.92
CA MET A 383 2.40 10.65 -4.78
C MET A 383 2.58 9.15 -4.98
N HIS A 384 1.64 8.38 -4.44
CA HIS A 384 1.55 6.94 -4.59
C HIS A 384 0.06 6.53 -4.59
N GLY A 385 -0.20 5.23 -4.81
CA GLY A 385 -1.54 4.64 -4.76
C GLY A 385 -1.85 3.72 -5.94
N SER A 386 -1.18 3.89 -7.08
CA SER A 386 -1.49 3.13 -8.29
C SER A 386 -0.80 1.75 -8.33
N MET A 387 -0.89 1.10 -9.49
CA MET A 387 -0.31 -0.20 -9.80
C MET A 387 1.03 -0.11 -10.55
N THR A 388 1.60 1.08 -10.74
CA THR A 388 2.90 1.17 -11.44
C THR A 388 4.00 0.46 -10.63
N PRO A 389 5.04 -0.10 -11.28
CA PRO A 389 6.15 -0.74 -10.58
C PRO A 389 6.82 0.16 -9.53
N ALA A 390 6.92 1.46 -9.77
CA ALA A 390 7.54 2.43 -8.85
C ALA A 390 6.75 2.61 -7.54
N GLU A 391 5.45 2.32 -7.55
CA GLU A 391 4.55 2.39 -6.38
C GLU A 391 4.33 1.01 -5.75
N GLN A 392 4.24 -0.05 -6.57
CA GLN A 392 3.90 -1.41 -6.13
C GLN A 392 5.09 -2.22 -5.64
N LEU A 393 6.26 -2.11 -6.28
CA LEU A 393 7.38 -2.97 -5.94
C LEU A 393 8.06 -2.45 -4.69
N VAL A 394 8.03 -3.26 -3.63
CA VAL A 394 8.66 -2.96 -2.35
C VAL A 394 9.69 -4.05 -2.00
N PRO A 395 10.79 -3.71 -1.31
CA PRO A 395 11.80 -4.69 -0.94
C PRO A 395 11.25 -5.70 0.06
N LEU A 396 11.86 -6.89 0.13
CA LEU A 396 11.73 -7.78 1.30
C LEU A 396 13.11 -8.30 1.66
N LEU A 397 13.99 -7.40 2.08
CA LEU A 397 15.39 -7.70 2.39
C LEU A 397 15.47 -8.54 3.65
N GLU A 398 16.42 -9.48 3.70
CA GLU A 398 16.55 -10.42 4.80
C GLU A 398 17.95 -10.35 5.42
N VAL A 399 18.00 -10.26 6.75
CA VAL A 399 19.22 -10.50 7.55
C VAL A 399 18.95 -11.57 8.59
N ARG A 400 19.86 -12.54 8.75
CA ARG A 400 19.70 -13.67 9.68
C ARG A 400 20.87 -13.75 10.68
N SER A 401 20.60 -14.27 11.88
CA SER A 401 21.55 -14.49 12.99
C SER A 401 21.42 -15.89 13.57
#